data_AF-A0A519Q5H3-F1
#
_entry.id   AF-A0A519Q5H3-F1
#
_cell.length_a   1.000
_cell.length_b   1.000
_cell.length_c   1.000
_cell.angle_alpha   90.00
_cell.angle_beta   90.00
_cell.angle_gamma   90.00
#
_symmetry.space_group_name_H-M   'P 1'
#
loop_
_entity.id
_entity.type
_entity.pdbx_description
1 polymer ?
#
loop_
_entity_poly.entity_id
_entity_poly.type
_entity_poly.pdbx_seq_one_letter_code
_entity_poly.pdbx_strand_id
1 'polypeptide(L)'
;MTANITKVLMVSAAVAALAACGQPGDKATADHAGQTAPAARTAQPDPDMQAVLDAHAALGAKPIETLNVDQARTGPTLADAVKSVMQARGMPTAPDASVTTQDLTYPT
;
A
#
# COMPACT_ATOMS: atom_id res chain seq x y z
N MET A 1 -29.10 -31.05 29.02
CA MET A 1 -27.71 -31.42 29.35
C MET A 1 -27.49 -32.84 28.85
N THR A 2 -26.96 -32.99 27.64
CA THR A 2 -26.70 -34.31 27.03
C THR A 2 -25.46 -34.18 26.13
N ALA A 3 -24.38 -34.79 26.58
CA ALA A 3 -23.06 -34.78 25.96
C ALA A 3 -22.93 -35.91 24.94
N ASN A 4 -22.17 -35.70 23.85
CA ASN A 4 -21.62 -36.77 23.00
C ASN A 4 -20.22 -36.37 22.52
N ILE A 5 -19.27 -36.48 23.44
CA ILE A 5 -17.85 -36.72 23.16
C ILE A 5 -17.73 -38.21 22.85
N THR A 6 -16.96 -38.61 21.82
CA THR A 6 -16.01 -39.75 21.86
C THR A 6 -15.65 -40.25 20.43
N LYS A 7 -14.36 -40.04 20.11
CA LYS A 7 -13.42 -40.88 19.32
C LYS A 7 -13.68 -41.10 17.83
N VAL A 8 -12.84 -40.45 17.01
CA VAL A 8 -11.82 -41.20 16.26
C VAL A 8 -10.46 -40.53 16.54
N LEU A 9 -9.72 -41.16 17.43
CA LEU A 9 -8.32 -40.92 17.73
C LEU A 9 -7.50 -41.90 16.88
N MET A 10 -6.27 -41.50 16.54
CA MET A 10 -5.12 -42.33 16.14
C MET A 10 -4.90 -42.49 14.63
N VAL A 11 -3.68 -42.46 14.10
CA VAL A 11 -2.31 -42.02 14.47
C VAL A 11 -1.47 -42.48 13.26
N SER A 12 -0.43 -41.73 12.90
CA SER A 12 0.79 -42.14 12.14
C SER A 12 1.10 -41.12 11.04
N ALA A 13 2.31 -40.63 10.84
CA ALA A 13 3.59 -40.89 11.50
C ALA A 13 4.49 -39.66 11.30
N ALA A 14 5.41 -39.50 12.24
CA ALA A 14 6.49 -38.51 12.21
C ALA A 14 7.34 -38.65 10.95
N VAL A 15 7.58 -37.54 10.24
CA VAL A 15 8.80 -37.37 9.46
C VAL A 15 9.74 -36.54 10.31
N ALA A 16 10.64 -37.25 11.00
CA ALA A 16 11.73 -36.69 11.75
C ALA A 16 12.84 -36.23 10.79
N ALA A 17 13.32 -35.01 11.05
CA ALA A 17 14.69 -34.52 10.86
C ALA A 17 15.41 -34.88 9.54
N LEU A 18 15.38 -33.94 8.59
CA LEU A 18 16.48 -33.77 7.65
C LEU A 18 17.19 -32.45 7.94
N ALA A 19 18.45 -32.56 8.35
CA ALA A 19 19.53 -31.58 8.21
C ALA A 19 19.36 -30.20 8.85
N ALA A 20 19.87 -30.08 10.09
CA ALA A 20 20.60 -28.88 10.46
C ALA A 20 21.88 -28.80 9.60
N CYS A 21 21.93 -27.84 8.67
CA CYS A 21 23.13 -27.12 8.23
C CYS A 21 22.71 -26.07 7.20
N GLY A 22 22.90 -24.79 7.54
CA GLY A 22 22.86 -23.69 6.57
C GLY A 22 21.82 -22.63 6.83
N GLN A 23 22.06 -21.78 7.84
CA GLN A 23 21.71 -20.37 7.70
C GLN A 23 22.86 -19.68 6.97
N PRO A 24 22.74 -19.40 5.66
CA PRO A 24 23.38 -18.23 5.10
C PRO A 24 22.50 -17.02 5.46
N GLY A 25 23.10 -16.08 6.18
CA GLY A 25 22.59 -14.72 6.18
C GLY A 25 22.73 -14.19 4.77
N ASP A 26 21.64 -14.18 4.01
CA ASP A 26 21.61 -13.56 2.70
C ASP A 26 21.22 -12.10 2.84
N LYS A 27 22.11 -11.29 2.31
CA LYS A 27 22.03 -9.84 2.26
C LYS A 27 20.74 -9.46 1.54
N ALA A 28 20.19 -8.30 1.90
CA ALA A 28 19.15 -7.64 1.15
C ALA A 28 19.64 -7.37 -0.28
N THR A 29 19.48 -8.34 -1.16
CA THR A 29 19.46 -8.12 -2.60
C THR A 29 18.12 -7.47 -2.88
N ALA A 30 18.16 -6.18 -3.17
CA ALA A 30 17.05 -5.48 -3.79
C ALA A 30 16.84 -6.07 -5.19
N ASP A 31 16.17 -7.21 -5.24
CA ASP A 31 15.65 -7.79 -6.46
C ASP A 31 14.19 -7.35 -6.58
N HIS A 32 13.98 -6.19 -7.19
CA HIS A 32 12.71 -5.91 -7.87
C HIS A 32 12.79 -6.53 -9.27
N ALA A 33 13.03 -7.85 -9.37
CA ALA A 33 12.58 -8.55 -10.56
C ALA A 33 11.06 -8.52 -10.55
N GLY A 34 10.49 -7.95 -11.61
CA GLY A 34 9.05 -7.82 -11.79
C GLY A 34 8.36 -9.15 -11.52
N GLN A 35 7.73 -9.23 -10.35
CA GLN A 35 6.78 -10.27 -10.05
C GLN A 35 5.60 -10.07 -11.00
N THR A 36 5.65 -10.76 -12.14
CA THR A 36 4.47 -10.96 -12.97
C THR A 36 3.61 -12.01 -12.26
N ALA A 37 3.09 -11.64 -11.09
CA ALA A 37 2.00 -12.37 -10.48
C ALA A 37 0.82 -12.26 -11.47
N PRO A 38 0.07 -13.35 -11.74
CA PRO A 38 -1.17 -13.24 -12.48
C PRO A 38 -2.01 -12.18 -11.78
N ALA A 39 -2.46 -11.16 -12.52
CA ALA A 39 -3.15 -9.98 -12.01
C ALA A 39 -4.13 -10.42 -10.90
N ALA A 40 -3.70 -10.26 -9.65
CA ALA A 40 -4.48 -10.68 -8.53
C ALA A 40 -5.77 -9.87 -8.63
N ARG A 41 -6.90 -10.58 -8.78
CA ARG A 41 -8.23 -9.99 -8.80
C ARG A 41 -8.30 -8.99 -7.65
N THR A 42 -8.35 -7.72 -8.00
CA THR A 42 -8.51 -6.54 -7.13
C THR A 42 -8.18 -6.82 -5.67
N ALA A 43 -6.91 -6.71 -5.30
CA ALA A 43 -6.60 -6.52 -3.89
C ALA A 43 -7.43 -5.32 -3.41
N GLN A 44 -8.33 -5.55 -2.46
CA GLN A 44 -9.16 -4.48 -1.92
C GLN A 44 -8.23 -3.49 -1.24
N PRO A 45 -8.35 -2.17 -1.52
CA PRO A 45 -7.59 -1.19 -0.77
C PRO A 45 -7.91 -1.32 0.72
N ASP A 46 -6.89 -1.12 1.55
CA ASP A 46 -7.13 -0.91 2.97
C ASP A 46 -7.98 0.36 3.21
N PRO A 47 -8.53 0.56 4.41
CA PRO A 47 -9.44 1.67 4.67
C PRO A 47 -8.85 3.07 4.42
N ASP A 48 -7.54 3.25 4.63
CA ASP A 48 -6.90 4.55 4.41
C ASP A 48 -6.72 4.81 2.90
N MET A 49 -6.30 3.79 2.15
CA MET A 49 -6.24 3.85 0.69
C MET A 49 -7.64 4.07 0.08
N GLN A 50 -8.68 3.41 0.60
CA GLN A 50 -10.05 3.61 0.13
C GLN A 50 -10.51 5.05 0.34
N ALA A 51 -10.25 5.63 1.51
CA ALA A 51 -10.61 7.02 1.80
C ALA A 51 -9.93 8.02 0.84
N VAL A 52 -8.67 7.77 0.45
CA VAL A 52 -7.96 8.60 -0.52
C VAL A 52 -8.57 8.47 -1.91
N LEU A 53 -8.93 7.25 -2.34
CA LEU A 53 -9.57 7.02 -3.63
C LEU A 53 -10.96 7.67 -3.72
N ASP A 54 -11.75 7.57 -2.65
CA ASP A 54 -13.06 8.22 -2.55
C ASP A 54 -12.92 9.74 -2.59
N ALA A 55 -11.94 10.31 -1.88
CA ALA A 55 -11.66 11.73 -1.92
C ALA A 55 -11.18 12.18 -3.31
N HIS A 56 -10.37 11.39 -4.02
CA HIS A 56 -9.92 11.70 -5.37
C HIS A 56 -11.08 11.71 -6.37
N ALA A 57 -12.01 10.77 -6.26
CA ALA A 57 -13.25 10.77 -7.03
C ALA A 57 -14.12 12.00 -6.70
N ALA A 58 -14.23 12.37 -5.42
CA ALA A 58 -14.97 13.55 -4.97
C ALA A 58 -14.37 14.88 -5.47
N LEU A 59 -13.06 14.94 -5.72
CA LEU A 59 -12.38 16.07 -6.37
C LEU A 59 -12.66 16.17 -7.87
N GLY A 60 -13.39 15.22 -8.45
CA GLY A 60 -13.77 15.24 -9.87
C GLY A 60 -12.69 14.70 -10.81
N ALA A 61 -11.84 13.79 -10.32
CA ALA A 61 -10.87 13.09 -11.16
C ALA A 61 -11.59 12.36 -12.32
N LYS A 62 -11.12 12.60 -13.54
CA LYS A 62 -11.66 12.01 -14.76
C LYS A 62 -10.71 10.94 -15.31
N PRO A 63 -11.23 9.91 -15.99
CA PRO A 63 -10.37 8.93 -16.67
C PRO A 63 -9.46 9.62 -17.70
N ILE A 64 -8.18 9.25 -17.70
CA ILE A 64 -7.12 9.96 -18.42
C ILE A 64 -7.30 9.90 -19.94
N GLU A 65 -7.89 8.82 -20.44
CA GLU A 65 -8.18 8.60 -21.85
C GLU A 65 -9.27 9.52 -22.41
N THR A 66 -10.03 10.18 -21.52
CA THR A 66 -11.06 11.16 -21.91
C THR A 66 -10.54 12.59 -21.99
N LEU A 67 -9.29 12.82 -21.56
CA LEU A 67 -8.67 14.13 -21.43
C LEU A 67 -7.66 14.36 -22.55
N ASN A 68 -7.54 15.61 -23.00
CA ASN A 68 -6.37 16.01 -23.79
C ASN A 68 -5.14 16.20 -22.88
N VAL A 69 -3.97 16.35 -23.48
CA VAL A 69 -2.68 16.46 -22.77
C VAL A 69 -2.66 17.58 -21.73
N ASP A 70 -3.22 18.75 -22.05
CA ASP A 70 -3.22 19.90 -21.15
C ASP A 70 -4.18 19.71 -19.96
N GLN A 71 -5.34 19.11 -20.22
CA GLN A 71 -6.31 18.76 -19.17
C GLN A 71 -5.78 17.67 -18.25
N ALA A 72 -5.13 16.64 -18.80
CA ALA A 72 -4.53 15.55 -18.04
C ALA A 72 -3.46 16.06 -17.05
N ARG A 73 -2.67 17.05 -17.46
CA ARG A 73 -1.60 17.64 -16.62
C ARG A 73 -2.11 18.56 -15.52
N THR A 74 -3.32 19.08 -15.66
CA THR A 74 -3.91 20.06 -14.73
C THR A 74 -5.00 19.47 -13.85
N GLY A 75 -5.31 18.18 -14.02
CA GLY A 75 -6.29 17.48 -13.20
C GLY A 75 -5.88 17.38 -11.72
N PRO A 76 -6.85 17.07 -10.84
CA PRO A 76 -6.56 16.83 -9.44
C PRO A 76 -5.57 15.68 -9.27
N THR A 77 -4.72 15.76 -8.25
CA THR A 77 -3.73 14.72 -7.94
C THR A 77 -4.15 13.89 -6.73
N LEU A 78 -3.48 12.76 -6.49
CA LEU A 78 -3.67 12.00 -5.25
C LEU A 78 -3.19 12.77 -4.01
N ALA A 79 -2.23 13.70 -4.15
CA ALA A 79 -1.79 14.55 -3.05
C ALA A 79 -2.91 15.49 -2.57
N ASP A 80 -3.71 16.03 -3.50
CA ASP A 80 -4.87 16.85 -3.17
C ASP A 80 -5.94 16.03 -2.43
N ALA A 81 -6.15 14.79 -2.83
CA ALA A 81 -7.07 13.87 -2.17
C ALA A 81 -6.63 13.55 -0.73
N VAL A 82 -5.35 13.24 -0.52
CA VAL A 82 -4.78 13.05 0.82
C VAL A 82 -4.96 14.30 1.67
N LYS A 83 -4.67 15.48 1.13
CA LYS A 83 -4.87 16.75 1.83
C LYS A 83 -6.33 16.94 2.27
N SER A 84 -7.29 16.61 1.41
CA SER A 84 -8.73 16.64 1.75
C SER A 84 -9.07 15.67 2.89
N VAL A 85 -8.58 14.42 2.84
CA VAL A 85 -8.78 13.43 3.91
C VAL A 85 -8.18 13.91 5.23
N MET A 86 -6.96 14.48 5.19
CA MET A 86 -6.31 15.02 6.38
C MET A 86 -7.10 16.18 7.00
N GLN A 87 -7.61 17.10 6.17
CA GLN A 87 -8.48 18.20 6.64
C GLN A 87 -9.77 17.67 7.26
N ALA A 88 -10.43 16.70 6.63
CA ALA A 88 -11.65 16.08 7.16
C ALA A 88 -11.42 15.38 8.52
N ARG A 89 -10.22 14.82 8.73
CA ARG A 89 -9.80 14.18 9.99
C ARG A 89 -9.25 15.18 11.02
N GLY A 90 -9.22 16.48 10.72
CA GLY A 90 -8.66 17.51 11.61
C GLY A 90 -7.15 17.43 11.80
N MET A 91 -6.44 16.79 10.88
CA MET A 91 -4.99 16.67 10.94
C MET A 91 -4.31 17.91 10.32
N PRO A 92 -3.14 18.34 10.82
CA PRO A 92 -2.39 19.44 10.21
C PRO A 92 -1.97 19.09 8.78
N THR A 93 -2.34 19.93 7.82
CA THR A 93 -1.92 19.80 6.41
C THR A 93 -0.81 20.76 6.00
N ALA A 94 -0.41 21.65 6.91
CA ALA A 94 0.71 22.54 6.71
C ALA A 94 2.01 21.84 7.14
N PRO A 95 3.15 22.17 6.51
CA PRO A 95 4.46 21.78 7.02
C PRO A 95 4.68 22.27 8.45
N ASP A 96 5.57 21.60 9.18
CA ASP A 96 6.01 22.04 10.51
C ASP A 96 6.63 23.45 10.41
N ALA A 97 6.11 24.37 11.22
CA ALA A 97 6.54 25.77 11.26
C ALA A 97 7.98 25.95 11.77
N SER A 98 8.57 24.91 12.36
CA SER A 98 9.95 24.93 12.87
C SER A 98 11.00 24.70 11.78
N VAL A 99 10.58 24.31 10.57
CA VAL A 99 11.48 23.98 9.46
C VAL A 99 11.71 25.22 8.58
N THR A 100 12.98 25.56 8.35
CA THR A 100 13.39 26.65 7.45
C THR A 100 13.80 26.09 6.10
N THR A 101 13.25 26.64 5.02
CA THR A 101 13.65 26.33 3.63
C THR A 101 14.35 27.54 3.02
N GLN A 102 15.38 27.31 2.21
CA GLN A 102 16.07 28.33 1.42
C GLN A 102 16.23 27.83 -0.01
N ASP A 103 15.83 28.65 -0.98
CA ASP A 103 16.08 28.40 -2.40
C ASP A 103 17.52 28.83 -2.76
N LEU A 104 18.26 27.95 -3.43
CA LEU A 104 19.63 28.20 -3.87
C LEU A 104 19.70 28.17 -5.41
N THR A 105 20.28 29.19 -6.01
CA THR A 105 20.54 29.23 -7.47
C THR A 105 21.99 28.87 -7.74
N TYR A 106 22.22 27.89 -8.61
CA TYR A 106 23.56 27.53 -9.08
C TYR A 106 23.88 28.24 -10.40
N PRO A 107 25.12 28.73 -10.59
CA PRO A 107 25.54 29.24 -11.90
C PRO A 107 25.55 28.10 -12.93
N THR A 108 25.14 28.43 -14.15
CA THR A 108 25.14 27.52 -15.33
C THR A 108 26.52 27.37 -15.93
#